data_AF-A0A1F4GBX7-F1
#
_entry.id   AF-A0A1F4GBX7-F1
#
_cell.length_a   1.000
_cell.length_b   1.000
_cell.length_c   1.000
_cell.angle_alpha   90.00
_cell.angle_beta   90.00
_cell.angle_gamma   90.00
#
_symmetry.space_group_name_H-M   'P 1'
#
loop_
_entity.id
_entity.type
_entity.pdbx_description
1 polymer ?
#
loop_
_entity_poly.entity_id
_entity_poly.type
_entity_poly.pdbx_seq_one_letter_code
_entity_poly.pdbx_strand_id
1 'polypeptide(L)' 'MYGAMSSPSQAVKVVDVESAKFVNVVCGETVTFRSGDKSFSWKFEVLNHQAVDLMAVAPKGFTNKSLKVYITPNLHESN' A
#
# COMPACT_ATOMS: atom_id res chain seq x y z
N MET A 1 -6.27 -10.84 5.16
CA MET A 1 -6.03 -10.46 3.76
C MET A 1 -5.95 -8.93 3.71
N TYR A 2 -4.94 -8.34 3.07
CA TYR A 2 -4.68 -6.89 3.10
C TYR A 2 -5.10 -6.17 1.81
N GLY A 3 -5.77 -6.87 0.90
CA GLY A 3 -6.10 -6.42 -0.44
C GLY A 3 -5.55 -7.35 -1.52
N ALA A 4 -5.30 -6.79 -2.71
CA ALA A 4 -4.85 -7.55 -3.88
C ALA A 4 -3.91 -6.75 -4.79
N MET A 5 -3.17 -7.47 -5.66
CA MET A 5 -2.40 -6.85 -6.74
C MET A 5 -3.33 -6.08 -7.66
N SER A 6 -2.90 -4.89 -8.07
CA SER A 6 -3.66 -4.00 -8.93
C SER A 6 -2.79 -3.46 -10.06
N SER A 7 -3.41 -2.84 -11.06
CA SER A 7 -2.69 -2.23 -12.17
C SER A 7 -2.14 -0.85 -11.78
N PRO A 8 -0.93 -0.46 -12.22
CA PRO A 8 -0.39 0.87 -11.96
C PRO A 8 -1.24 2.00 -12.55
N SER A 9 -2.03 1.71 -13.60
CA SER A 9 -2.98 2.66 -14.17
C SER A 9 -4.14 3.03 -13.23
N GLN A 10 -4.42 2.20 -12.21
CA GLN A 10 -5.43 2.48 -11.19
C GLN A 10 -4.83 3.15 -9.95
N ALA A 11 -3.51 3.28 -9.89
CA ALA A 11 -2.84 3.85 -8.73
C ALA A 11 -3.08 5.36 -8.67
N VAL A 12 -3.64 5.80 -7.55
CA VAL A 12 -3.86 7.22 -7.26
C VAL A 12 -2.65 7.88 -6.62
N LYS A 13 -1.66 7.07 -6.21
CA LYS A 13 -0.43 7.51 -5.56
C LYS A 13 0.74 6.61 -5.93
N VAL A 14 1.91 7.22 -6.02
CA VAL A 14 3.19 6.52 -6.14
C VAL A 14 4.03 6.82 -4.90
N VAL A 15 4.54 5.78 -4.27
CA VAL A 15 5.39 5.87 -3.07
C VAL A 15 6.75 5.28 -3.39
N ASP A 16 7.78 6.10 -3.21
CA ASP A 16 9.16 5.63 -3.23
C ASP A 16 9.53 5.08 -1.85
N VAL A 17 9.84 3.78 -1.80
CA VAL A 17 10.11 3.04 -0.55
C VAL A 17 11.49 3.38 0.00
N GLU A 18 12.39 3.92 -0.82
CA GLU A 18 13.73 4.29 -0.37
C GLU A 18 13.70 5.56 0.48
N SER A 19 12.80 6.49 0.17
CA SER A 19 12.61 7.76 0.87
C SER A 19 11.50 7.75 1.91
N ALA A 20 10.41 7.00 1.70
CA ALA A 20 9.26 7.00 2.59
C ALA A 20 9.43 6.04 3.78
N LYS A 21 9.05 6.50 4.98
CA LYS A 21 8.96 5.65 6.19
C LYS A 21 7.54 5.16 6.46
N PHE A 22 6.56 5.93 6.04
CA PHE A 22 5.15 5.60 6.17
C PHE A 22 4.36 6.17 5.00
N VAL A 23 3.19 5.59 4.73
CA VAL A 23 2.20 6.12 3.80
C VAL A 23 0.82 6.06 4.43
N ASN A 24 0.04 7.10 4.24
CA ASN A 24 -1.38 7.10 4.56
C ASN A 24 -2.18 6.77 3.30
N VAL A 25 -3.07 5.80 3.44
CA VAL A 25 -3.92 5.25 2.38
C VAL A 25 -5.34 5.14 2.92
N VAL A 26 -6.32 5.33 2.06
CA VAL A 26 -7.72 5.10 2.37
C VAL A 26 -8.13 3.71 1.89
N CYS A 27 -8.99 3.01 2.66
CA CYS A 27 -9.47 1.69 2.27
C CYS A 27 -10.12 1.73 0.87
N GLY A 28 -9.64 0.92 -0.06
CA GLY A 28 -10.04 0.87 -1.46
C GLY A 28 -9.08 1.57 -2.42
N GLU A 29 -8.12 2.35 -1.94
CA GLU A 29 -7.13 3.01 -2.80
C GLU A 29 -6.09 2.04 -3.34
N THR A 30 -5.68 2.28 -4.59
CA THR A 30 -4.51 1.62 -5.19
C THR A 30 -3.29 2.51 -5.09
N VAL A 31 -2.18 1.96 -4.61
CA VAL A 31 -0.90 2.65 -4.49
C VAL A 31 0.18 1.86 -5.23
N THR A 32 0.98 2.56 -6.03
CA THR A 32 2.20 1.99 -6.63
C THR A 32 3.37 2.23 -5.70
N PHE A 33 4.06 1.17 -5.29
CA PHE A 33 5.32 1.24 -4.58
C PHE A 33 6.48 1.09 -5.55
N ARG A 34 7.50 1.92 -5.41
CA ARG A 34 8.74 1.89 -6.19
C ARG A 34 9.95 1.72 -5.27
N SER A 35 10.92 0.92 -5.69
CA SER A 35 12.19 0.70 -5.00
C SER A 35 13.26 0.47 -6.06
N GLY A 36 14.03 1.51 -6.38
CA GLY A 36 14.92 1.52 -7.55
C GLY A 36 14.14 1.23 -8.84
N ASP A 37 14.61 0.26 -9.62
CA ASP A 37 13.98 -0.17 -10.88
C ASP A 37 12.73 -1.04 -10.70
N LYS A 38 12.42 -1.46 -9.46
CA LYS A 38 11.27 -2.32 -9.18
C LYS A 38 10.05 -1.48 -8.83
N SER A 39 8.90 -1.87 -9.35
CA SER A 39 7.62 -1.31 -8.91
C SER A 39 6.52 -2.35 -8.90
N PHE A 40 5.55 -2.20 -7.99
CA PHE A 40 4.32 -2.97 -7.99
C PHE A 40 3.16 -2.10 -7.48
N SER A 41 1.94 -2.45 -7.86
CA SER A 41 0.75 -1.73 -7.40
C SER A 41 -0.16 -2.63 -6.59
N TRP A 42 -0.66 -2.09 -5.49
CA TRP A 42 -1.49 -2.81 -4.54
C TRP A 42 -2.73 -2.00 -4.20
N LYS A 43 -3.88 -2.64 -4.29
CA LYS A 43 -5.14 -2.08 -3.80
C LYS A 43 -5.32 -2.50 -2.35
N PHE A 44 -5.37 -1.53 -1.44
CA PHE A 44 -5.54 -1.79 -0.02
C PHE A 44 -7.01 -2.01 0.31
N GLU A 45 -7.40 -3.23 0.66
CA GLU A 45 -8.75 -3.57 1.11
C GLU A 45 -8.60 -4.34 2.43
N VAL A 46 -8.71 -3.61 3.54
CA VAL A 46 -8.55 -4.16 4.89
C VAL A 46 -9.84 -4.01 5.68
N LEU A 47 -10.21 -5.05 6.41
CA LEU A 47 -11.42 -5.05 7.23
C LEU A 47 -11.25 -4.35 8.59
N ASN A 48 -10.02 -4.31 9.13
CA ASN A 48 -9.76 -3.77 10.46
C ASN A 48 -9.12 -2.37 10.45
N HIS A 49 -8.93 -1.74 9.28
CA HIS A 49 -8.27 -0.42 9.11
C HIS A 49 -7.02 -0.23 9.99
N GLN A 50 -6.19 -1.29 10.07
CA GLN A 50 -4.95 -1.27 10.86
C GLN A 50 -3.76 -0.90 9.97
N ALA A 51 -2.66 -0.52 10.62
CA ALA A 51 -1.38 -0.34 9.93
C ALA A 51 -0.88 -1.68 9.38
N VAL A 52 -0.47 -1.70 8.12
CA VAL A 52 0.07 -2.87 7.43
C VAL A 52 1.54 -2.61 7.11
N ASP A 53 2.41 -3.54 7.45
CA ASP A 53 3.79 -3.51 6.96
C ASP A 53 3.82 -3.82 5.47
N LEU A 54 4.49 -2.97 4.68
CA LEU A 54 4.60 -3.14 3.24
C LEU A 54 5.18 -4.51 2.87
N MET A 55 6.08 -5.05 3.69
CA MET A 55 6.67 -6.39 3.50
C MET A 55 5.63 -7.52 3.52
N ALA A 56 4.45 -7.32 4.12
CA ALA A 56 3.39 -8.31 4.16
C ALA A 56 2.60 -8.42 2.84
N VAL A 57 2.64 -7.38 2.00
CA VAL A 57 1.96 -7.34 0.68
C VAL A 57 2.95 -7.30 -0.49
N ALA A 58 4.18 -6.86 -0.24
CA ALA A 58 5.20 -6.77 -1.27
C ALA A 58 5.68 -8.16 -1.71
N PRO A 59 6.03 -8.33 -3.00
CA PRO A 59 6.71 -9.54 -3.47
C PRO A 59 8.00 -9.81 -2.68
N LYS A 60 8.35 -11.10 -2.51
CA LYS A 60 9.60 -11.48 -1.84
C LYS A 60 10.81 -10.82 -2.53
N GLY A 61 11.66 -10.16 -1.76
CA GLY A 61 12.84 -9.47 -2.29
C GLY A 61 12.56 -8.13 -2.99
N PHE A 62 11.37 -7.54 -2.80
CA PHE A 62 11.05 -6.20 -3.29
C PHE A 62 11.76 -5.11 -2.47
N THR A 63 11.72 -5.20 -1.14
CA THR A 63 12.37 -4.25 -0.24
C THR A 63 12.83 -4.93 1.05
N ASN A 64 13.89 -4.39 1.65
CA ASN A 64 14.37 -4.74 3.00
C ASN A 64 14.05 -3.66 4.03
N LYS A 65 13.37 -2.57 3.63
CA LYS A 65 12.95 -1.49 4.54
C LYS A 65 11.58 -1.80 5.12
N SER A 66 11.41 -1.54 6.41
CA SER A 66 10.08 -1.50 7.03
C SER A 66 9.42 -0.16 6.68
N LEU A 67 8.37 -0.23 5.87
CA LEU A 67 7.49 0.89 5.55
C LEU A 67 6.10 0.56 6.08
N LYS A 68 5.55 1.45 6.90
CA LYS A 68 4.21 1.28 7.47
C LYS A 68 3.15 1.95 6.60
N VAL A 69 2.14 1.19 6.21
CA VAL A 69 0.97 1.68 5.48
C VAL A 69 -0.16 1.84 6.48
N TYR A 70 -0.47 3.09 6.83
CA TYR A 70 -1.61 3.42 7.68
C TYR A 70 -2.85 3.50 6.81
N ILE A 71 -3.81 2.62 7.08
CA ILE A 71 -5.04 2.54 6.29
C ILE A 71 -6.17 3.13 7.11
N THR A 72 -6.76 4.19 6.59
CA THR A 72 -7.91 4.85 7.21
C THR A 72 -9.21 4.32 6.60
N PRO A 73 -10.30 4.19 7.41
CA PRO A 73 -11.61 3.86 6.88
C PRO A 73 -12.01 4.88 5.82
N ASN A 74 -12.63 4.39 4.76
CA ASN A 74 -13.27 5.28 3.80
C ASN A 74 -14.54 5.87 4.44
N LEU A 75 -14.88 7.13 4.12
CA LEU A 75 -16.02 7.83 4.75
C LEU A 75 -17.35 7.04 4.61
N HIS A 76 -17.44 6.19 3.59
CA HIS A 76 -18.60 5.36 3.30
C HIS A 76 -18.71 4.07 4.15
N GLU A 77 -17.64 3.63 4.81
CA GLU A 77 -17.65 2.48 5.73
C GLU A 77 -18.08 2.85 7.16
N SER A 78 -18.19 4.14 7.48
CA SER A 78 -18.59 4.62 8.82
C SER A 78 -20.10 4.83 8.99
N ASN A 79 -20.95 4.20 8.18
CA ASN A 79 -22.41 4.32 8.25
C ASN A 79 -23.10 3.00 8.60
#